data_AF-F9RI35-F1
#
_entry.id   AF-F9RI35-F1
#
_cell.length_a   1.000
_cell.length_b   1.000
_cell.length_c   1.000
_cell.angle_alpha   90.00
_cell.angle_beta   90.00
_cell.angle_gamma   90.00
#
_symmetry.space_group_name_H-M   'P 1'
#
loop_
_entity.id
_entity.type
_entity.pdbx_description
1 polymer ?
#
loop_
_entity_poly.entity_id
_entity_poly.type
_entity_poly.pdbx_seq_one_letter_code
_entity_poly.pdbx_strand_id
1 'polypeptide(L)'
;MTTTSDIKKQVVKACETLYQTGGVELKKITGRLVAKDTNLSHTAVIPYVKEWREEQYKIESDELKKTSMSDVLVKALHQEINTRILSLNALRDDEMEVNRIELEGAQESAAELLQVNDILDVKLAEATTKNVQLERELATKTQEVTNLEATMSRVQAEKEDDLKAADRSYAELEGTLAELVASHQAIIEELKYQHQQALIELKSEHTQRIAELSNVHNDNAEELKLFHMSIQE
;
A
#
# COMPACT_ATOMS: atom_id res chain seq x y z
N MET A 1 -27.29 -35.19 117.61
CA MET A 1 -26.82 -33.80 117.42
C MET A 1 -26.11 -33.74 116.08
N THR A 2 -26.59 -32.94 115.13
CA THR A 2 -25.93 -32.70 113.84
C THR A 2 -24.64 -31.90 114.09
N THR A 3 -23.51 -32.37 113.53
CA THR A 3 -22.23 -31.66 113.71
C THR A 3 -22.11 -30.51 112.70
N THR A 4 -21.25 -29.53 112.96
CA THR A 4 -20.96 -28.41 112.03
C THR A 4 -20.45 -28.91 110.67
N SER A 5 -19.74 -30.04 110.64
CA SER A 5 -19.31 -30.74 109.42
C SER A 5 -20.49 -31.29 108.61
N ASP A 6 -21.54 -31.79 109.26
CA ASP A 6 -22.73 -32.30 108.58
C ASP A 6 -23.55 -31.18 107.94
N ILE A 7 -23.62 -30.03 108.61
CA ILE A 7 -24.27 -28.81 108.09
C ILE A 7 -23.55 -28.32 106.83
N LYS A 8 -22.20 -28.22 106.86
CA LYS A 8 -21.41 -27.80 105.68
C LYS A 8 -21.64 -28.71 104.48
N LYS A 9 -21.64 -30.04 104.68
CA LYS A 9 -21.87 -31.01 103.59
C LYS A 9 -23.26 -30.86 102.97
N GLN A 10 -24.30 -30.66 103.78
CA GLN A 10 -25.66 -30.44 103.27
C GLN A 10 -25.77 -29.13 102.48
N VAL A 11 -25.17 -28.06 103.00
CA VAL A 11 -25.16 -26.75 102.33
C VAL A 11 -24.41 -26.82 100.99
N VAL A 12 -23.23 -27.42 100.94
CA VAL A 12 -22.45 -27.59 99.71
C VAL A 12 -23.24 -28.40 98.68
N LYS A 13 -23.83 -29.53 99.09
CA LYS A 13 -24.65 -30.36 98.18
C LYS A 13 -25.86 -29.60 97.61
N ALA A 14 -26.52 -28.78 98.43
CA ALA A 14 -27.62 -27.95 97.98
C ALA A 14 -27.15 -26.85 97.00
N CYS A 15 -26.03 -26.19 97.28
CA CYS A 15 -25.41 -25.24 96.36
C CYS A 15 -25.05 -25.89 95.01
N GLU A 16 -24.40 -27.05 95.04
CA GLU A 16 -24.04 -27.82 93.83
C GLU A 16 -25.27 -28.21 93.02
N THR A 17 -26.33 -28.68 93.70
CA THR A 17 -27.59 -29.06 93.03
C THR A 17 -28.25 -27.85 92.37
N LEU A 18 -28.32 -26.71 93.06
CA LEU A 18 -28.88 -25.47 92.51
C LEU A 18 -28.05 -24.94 91.32
N TYR A 19 -26.73 -25.10 91.37
CA TYR A 19 -25.82 -24.61 90.34
C TYR A 19 -25.79 -25.52 89.11
N GLN A 20 -25.51 -26.81 89.30
CA GLN A 20 -25.27 -27.77 88.21
C GLN A 20 -26.57 -28.28 87.60
N THR A 21 -27.58 -28.58 88.44
CA THR A 21 -28.86 -29.16 87.98
C THR A 21 -29.94 -28.10 87.85
N GLY A 22 -29.93 -27.10 88.73
CA GLY A 22 -30.93 -26.03 88.76
C GLY A 22 -30.66 -24.87 87.80
N GLY A 23 -29.48 -24.80 87.18
CA GLY A 23 -29.11 -23.73 86.25
C GLY A 23 -29.10 -22.33 86.87
N VAL A 24 -29.01 -22.24 88.20
CA VAL A 24 -29.03 -20.96 88.91
C VAL A 24 -27.65 -20.33 88.82
N GLU A 25 -27.57 -19.10 88.32
CA GLU A 25 -26.30 -18.34 88.29
C GLU A 25 -25.67 -18.26 89.68
N LEU A 26 -24.34 -18.42 89.76
CA LEU A 26 -23.57 -18.45 91.00
C LEU A 26 -23.89 -17.26 91.94
N LYS A 27 -24.08 -16.06 91.37
CA LYS A 27 -24.42 -14.84 92.13
C LYS A 27 -25.80 -14.91 92.81
N LYS A 28 -26.74 -15.68 92.26
CA LYS A 28 -28.12 -15.85 92.73
C LYS A 28 -28.28 -16.95 93.80
N ILE A 29 -27.28 -17.82 94.00
CA ILE A 29 -27.28 -18.86 95.05
C ILE A 29 -26.97 -18.24 96.41
N THR A 30 -27.97 -17.62 97.04
CA THR A 30 -27.81 -16.90 98.31
C THR A 30 -28.07 -17.78 99.53
N GLY A 31 -27.57 -17.37 100.70
CA GLY A 31 -27.84 -18.06 101.97
C GLY A 31 -29.33 -18.28 102.24
N ARG A 32 -30.21 -17.35 101.82
CA ARG A 32 -31.68 -17.48 101.96
C ARG A 32 -32.25 -18.59 101.10
N LEU A 33 -31.76 -18.71 99.86
CA LEU A 33 -32.21 -19.72 98.93
C LEU A 33 -31.79 -21.11 99.42
N VAL A 34 -30.55 -21.25 99.86
CA VAL A 34 -30.01 -22.53 100.33
C VAL A 34 -30.60 -22.93 101.68
N ALA A 35 -30.90 -21.97 102.56
CA ALA A 35 -31.62 -22.22 103.81
C ALA A 35 -33.04 -22.76 103.58
N LYS A 36 -33.74 -22.25 102.55
CA LYS A 36 -35.06 -22.74 102.15
C LYS A 36 -35.01 -24.16 101.60
N ASP A 37 -33.96 -24.50 100.85
CA ASP A 37 -33.77 -25.82 100.24
C ASP A 37 -33.34 -26.90 101.26
N THR A 38 -32.57 -26.50 102.27
CA THR A 38 -32.02 -27.42 103.29
C THR A 38 -32.83 -27.47 104.59
N ASN A 39 -33.86 -26.63 104.74
CA ASN A 39 -34.59 -26.40 106.01
C ASN A 39 -33.68 -26.03 107.20
N LEU A 40 -32.52 -25.41 106.93
CA LEU A 40 -31.58 -24.95 107.94
C LEU A 40 -31.75 -23.44 108.21
N SER A 41 -31.29 -22.98 109.37
CA SER A 41 -31.31 -21.54 109.67
C SER A 41 -30.44 -20.77 108.69
N HIS A 42 -30.97 -19.66 108.17
CA HIS A 42 -30.26 -18.73 107.30
C HIS A 42 -28.86 -18.37 107.83
N THR A 43 -28.76 -18.06 109.13
CA THR A 43 -27.50 -17.69 109.79
C THR A 43 -26.48 -18.83 109.81
N ALA A 44 -26.95 -20.08 109.89
CA ALA A 44 -26.08 -21.26 109.90
C ALA A 44 -25.54 -21.61 108.50
N VAL A 45 -26.25 -21.21 107.45
CA VAL A 45 -25.95 -21.56 106.05
C VAL A 45 -25.08 -20.52 105.35
N ILE A 46 -25.25 -19.23 105.65
CA ILE A 46 -24.50 -18.10 105.04
C ILE A 46 -22.98 -18.33 104.91
N PRO A 47 -22.24 -18.69 105.99
CA PRO A 47 -20.78 -18.79 105.89
C PRO A 47 -20.34 -19.86 104.88
N TYR A 48 -21.04 -20.99 104.84
CA TYR A 48 -20.73 -22.09 103.94
C TYR A 48 -21.14 -21.82 102.49
N VAL A 49 -22.24 -21.09 102.26
CA VAL A 49 -22.63 -20.64 100.91
C VAL A 49 -21.63 -19.63 100.36
N LYS A 50 -21.12 -18.73 101.19
CA LYS A 50 -20.08 -17.76 100.80
C LYS A 50 -18.78 -18.47 100.45
N GLU A 51 -18.31 -19.36 101.31
CA GLU A 51 -17.10 -20.16 101.09
C GLU A 51 -17.20 -21.00 99.80
N TRP A 52 -18.33 -21.69 99.59
CA TRP A 52 -18.56 -22.47 98.37
C TRP A 52 -18.54 -21.60 97.11
N ARG A 53 -19.15 -20.41 97.15
CA ARG A 53 -19.18 -19.49 96.01
C ARG A 53 -17.77 -18.97 95.67
N GLU A 54 -16.98 -18.63 96.67
CA GLU A 54 -15.59 -18.19 96.48
C GLU A 54 -14.74 -19.28 95.82
N GLU A 55 -14.94 -20.55 96.21
CA GLU A 55 -14.24 -21.68 95.59
C GLU A 55 -14.66 -21.89 94.12
N GLN A 56 -15.95 -21.74 93.79
CA GLN A 56 -16.41 -21.84 92.40
C GLN A 56 -15.83 -20.74 91.50
N TYR A 57 -15.75 -19.50 91.98
CA TYR A 57 -15.09 -18.42 91.23
C TYR A 57 -13.60 -18.69 90.99
N LYS A 58 -12.92 -19.35 91.95
CA LYS A 58 -11.52 -19.73 91.81
C LYS A 58 -11.34 -20.83 90.76
N ILE A 59 -12.22 -21.84 90.76
CA ILE A 59 -12.23 -22.91 89.75
C ILE A 59 -12.45 -22.32 88.35
N GLU A 60 -13.46 -21.47 88.17
CA GLU A 60 -13.76 -20.82 86.90
C GLU A 60 -12.58 -19.94 86.41
N SER A 61 -11.93 -19.21 87.32
CA SER A 61 -10.73 -18.42 87.00
C SER A 61 -9.55 -19.28 86.55
N ASP A 62 -9.32 -20.42 87.19
CA ASP A 62 -8.22 -21.31 86.83
C ASP A 62 -8.49 -22.09 85.54
N GLU A 63 -9.75 -22.42 85.24
CA GLU A 63 -10.17 -22.96 83.94
C GLU A 63 -10.00 -21.93 82.81
N LEU A 64 -10.32 -20.66 83.06
CA LEU A 64 -10.09 -19.57 82.10
C LEU A 64 -8.60 -19.37 81.79
N LYS A 65 -7.71 -19.49 82.80
CA LYS A 65 -6.26 -19.42 82.55
C LYS A 65 -5.73 -20.57 81.71
N LYS A 66 -6.34 -21.77 81.81
CA LYS A 66 -5.97 -22.92 80.98
C LYS A 66 -6.38 -22.75 79.51
N THR A 67 -7.40 -21.94 79.24
CA THR A 67 -7.88 -21.67 77.88
C THR A 67 -7.33 -20.38 77.27
N SER A 68 -6.74 -19.49 78.08
CA SER A 68 -6.09 -18.27 77.59
C SER A 68 -4.83 -18.60 76.79
N MET A 69 -4.80 -18.18 75.51
CA MET A 69 -3.64 -18.32 74.66
C MET A 69 -2.52 -17.39 75.14
N SER A 70 -1.26 -17.85 75.12
CA SER A 70 -0.12 -17.06 75.60
C SER A 70 -0.01 -15.72 74.88
N ASP A 71 0.11 -14.62 75.62
CA ASP A 71 0.33 -13.26 75.08
C ASP A 71 1.50 -13.18 74.10
N VAL A 72 2.56 -13.97 74.35
CA VAL A 72 3.74 -14.03 73.48
C VAL A 72 3.37 -14.61 72.12
N LEU A 73 2.56 -15.68 72.11
CA LEU A 73 2.10 -16.32 70.88
C LEU A 73 1.15 -15.39 70.10
N VAL A 74 0.23 -14.70 70.80
CA VAL A 74 -0.67 -13.72 70.18
C VAL A 74 0.12 -12.60 69.50
N LYS A 75 1.13 -12.04 70.18
CA LYS A 75 1.99 -10.98 69.62
C LYS A 75 2.77 -11.47 68.40
N ALA A 76 3.35 -12.67 68.46
CA ALA A 76 4.07 -13.26 67.34
C ALA A 76 3.17 -13.46 66.12
N LEU A 77 1.95 -13.99 66.32
CA LEU A 77 0.96 -14.14 65.25
C LEU A 77 0.56 -12.80 64.65
N HIS A 78 0.33 -11.78 65.49
CA HIS A 78 -0.04 -10.45 65.01
C HIS A 78 1.07 -9.81 64.17
N GLN A 79 2.32 -9.98 64.60
CA GLN A 79 3.50 -9.48 63.87
C GLN A 79 3.69 -10.21 62.53
N GLU A 80 3.51 -11.53 62.51
CA GLU A 80 3.54 -12.34 61.28
C GLU A 80 2.45 -11.91 60.29
N ILE A 81 1.21 -11.73 60.76
CA ILE A 81 0.10 -11.26 59.93
C ILE A 81 0.40 -9.88 59.35
N ASN A 82 0.88 -8.93 60.17
CA ASN A 82 1.24 -7.60 59.69
C ASN A 82 2.36 -7.64 58.65
N THR A 83 3.38 -8.48 58.86
CA THR A 83 4.49 -8.64 57.91
C THR A 83 3.99 -9.20 56.57
N ARG A 84 3.08 -10.19 56.61
CA ARG A 84 2.45 -10.74 55.40
C ARG A 84 1.59 -9.71 54.67
N ILE A 85 0.80 -8.93 55.39
CA ILE A 85 -0.03 -7.87 54.81
C ILE A 85 0.85 -6.83 54.11
N LEU A 86 1.95 -6.41 54.74
CA LEU A 86 2.90 -5.47 54.12
C LEU A 86 3.53 -6.06 52.85
N SER A 87 3.93 -7.34 52.90
CA SER A 87 4.50 -8.03 51.73
C SER A 87 3.49 -8.17 50.59
N LEU A 88 2.22 -8.47 50.90
CA LEU A 88 1.14 -8.54 49.91
C LEU A 88 0.84 -7.17 49.29
N ASN A 89 0.88 -6.10 50.08
CA ASN A 89 0.70 -4.74 49.56
C ASN A 89 1.85 -4.36 48.62
N ALA A 90 3.10 -4.66 48.98
CA ALA A 90 4.25 -4.42 48.12
C ALA A 90 4.13 -5.18 46.79
N LEU A 91 3.75 -6.46 46.85
CA LEU A 91 3.59 -7.29 45.65
C LEU A 91 2.46 -6.78 44.75
N ARG A 92 1.35 -6.31 45.33
CA ARG A 92 0.27 -5.64 44.58
C ARG A 92 0.77 -4.37 43.92
N ASP A 93 1.56 -3.56 44.61
CA ASP A 93 2.07 -2.31 44.08
C ASP A 93 3.06 -2.56 42.92
N ASP A 94 3.92 -3.58 43.04
CA ASP A 94 4.79 -4.05 41.95
C ASP A 94 3.98 -4.54 40.72
N GLU A 95 2.91 -5.31 40.95
CA GLU A 95 2.03 -5.79 39.87
C GLU A 95 1.29 -4.64 39.18
N MET A 96 0.82 -3.65 39.93
CA MET A 96 0.23 -2.44 39.34
C MET A 96 1.25 -1.65 38.51
N GLU A 97 2.50 -1.58 38.96
CA GLU A 97 3.57 -0.89 38.23
C GLU A 97 3.94 -1.62 36.92
N VAL A 98 4.03 -2.95 36.95
CA VAL A 98 4.23 -3.76 35.73
C VAL A 98 3.08 -3.53 34.74
N ASN A 99 1.83 -3.61 35.21
CA ASN A 99 0.66 -3.36 34.35
C ASN A 99 0.67 -1.94 33.77
N ARG A 100 1.13 -0.93 34.53
CA ARG A 100 1.28 0.44 34.05
C ARG A 100 2.30 0.52 32.91
N ILE A 101 3.47 -0.09 33.09
CA ILE A 101 4.54 -0.10 32.09
C ILE A 101 4.08 -0.82 30.81
N GLU A 102 3.42 -1.97 30.93
CA GLU A 102 2.89 -2.69 29.78
C GLU A 102 1.81 -1.88 29.03
N LEU A 103 0.95 -1.18 29.77
CA LEU A 103 -0.06 -0.30 29.16
C LEU A 103 0.58 0.88 28.42
N GLU A 104 1.61 1.49 29.00
CA GLU A 104 2.36 2.59 28.36
C GLU A 104 3.06 2.12 27.07
N GLY A 105 3.71 0.95 27.10
CA GLY A 105 4.31 0.36 25.90
C GLY A 105 3.30 0.04 24.81
N ALA A 106 2.12 -0.47 25.18
CA ALA A 106 1.02 -0.70 24.24
C ALA A 106 0.47 0.60 23.64
N GLN A 107 0.36 1.67 24.44
CA GLN A 107 -0.06 2.99 23.96
C GLN A 107 0.95 3.61 23.00
N GLU A 108 2.25 3.50 23.30
CA GLU A 108 3.31 3.99 22.43
C GLU A 108 3.31 3.25 21.08
N SER A 109 3.24 1.92 21.10
CA SER A 109 3.15 1.12 19.88
C SER A 109 1.89 1.44 19.06
N ALA A 110 0.74 1.68 19.71
CA ALA A 110 -0.47 2.11 19.02
C ALA A 110 -0.33 3.50 18.37
N ALA A 111 0.35 4.43 19.03
CA ALA A 111 0.63 5.76 18.49
C ALA A 111 1.56 5.69 17.27
N GLU A 112 2.61 4.86 17.32
CA GLU A 112 3.50 4.62 16.17
C GLU A 112 2.75 4.03 14.98
N LEU A 113 1.87 3.05 15.23
CA LEU A 113 1.05 2.45 14.17
C LEU A 113 0.11 3.46 13.51
N LEU A 114 -0.51 4.35 14.30
CA LEU A 114 -1.34 5.44 13.76
C LEU A 114 -0.52 6.40 12.89
N GLN A 115 0.67 6.80 13.35
CA GLN A 115 1.56 7.67 12.57
C GLN A 115 1.99 7.02 11.25
N VAL A 116 2.32 5.74 11.26
CA VAL A 116 2.65 4.99 10.04
C VAL A 116 1.45 4.94 9.09
N ASN A 117 0.25 4.75 9.62
CA ASN A 117 -0.98 4.73 8.82
C ASN A 117 -1.20 6.08 8.12
N ASP A 118 -1.08 7.20 8.85
CA ASP A 118 -1.19 8.55 8.27
C ASP A 118 -0.17 8.77 7.13
N ILE A 119 1.08 8.31 7.31
CA ILE A 119 2.11 8.39 6.28
C ILE A 119 1.75 7.54 5.05
N LEU A 120 1.20 6.35 5.27
CA LEU A 120 0.77 5.46 4.19
C LEU A 120 -0.40 6.05 3.40
N ASP A 121 -1.36 6.68 4.07
CA ASP A 121 -2.49 7.36 3.44
C ASP A 121 -2.03 8.52 2.54
N VAL A 122 -1.07 9.32 3.00
CA VAL A 122 -0.48 10.39 2.18
C VAL A 122 0.23 9.81 0.96
N LYS A 123 1.06 8.78 1.14
CA LYS A 123 1.77 8.13 0.02
C LYS A 123 0.81 7.50 -0.99
N LEU A 124 -0.29 6.92 -0.51
CA LEU A 124 -1.32 6.36 -1.37
C LEU A 124 -2.00 7.45 -2.20
N ALA A 125 -2.38 8.57 -1.58
CA ALA A 125 -2.98 9.70 -2.27
C ALA A 125 -2.04 10.31 -3.33
N GLU A 126 -0.74 10.45 -3.02
CA GLU A 126 0.28 10.91 -3.96
C GLU A 126 0.44 9.94 -5.15
N ALA A 127 0.51 8.63 -4.88
CA ALA A 127 0.63 7.60 -5.90
C ALA A 127 -0.60 7.58 -6.82
N THR A 128 -1.81 7.65 -6.26
CA THR A 128 -3.05 7.74 -7.04
C THR A 128 -3.09 8.99 -7.91
N THR A 129 -2.70 10.15 -7.36
CA THR A 129 -2.64 11.41 -8.12
C THR A 129 -1.68 11.31 -9.30
N LYS A 130 -0.48 10.76 -9.07
CA LYS A 130 0.54 10.57 -10.10
C LYS A 130 0.06 9.59 -11.18
N ASN A 131 -0.64 8.52 -10.80
CA ASN A 131 -1.15 7.55 -11.76
C ASN A 131 -2.20 8.19 -12.69
N VAL A 132 -3.14 8.95 -12.12
CA VAL A 132 -4.14 9.69 -12.91
C VAL A 132 -3.49 10.69 -13.87
N GLN A 133 -2.39 11.35 -13.45
CA GLN A 133 -1.64 12.23 -14.33
C GLN A 133 -1.01 11.46 -15.50
N LEU A 134 -0.33 10.33 -15.22
CA LEU A 134 0.30 9.50 -16.24
C LEU A 134 -0.72 8.94 -17.24
N GLU A 135 -1.90 8.53 -16.78
CA GLU A 135 -3.00 8.09 -17.65
C GLU A 135 -3.46 9.19 -18.61
N ARG A 136 -3.57 10.43 -18.13
CA ARG A 136 -3.91 11.59 -18.99
C ARG A 136 -2.82 11.88 -20.00
N GLU A 137 -1.55 11.91 -19.58
CA GLU A 137 -0.42 12.13 -20.48
C GLU A 137 -0.34 11.04 -21.56
N LEU A 138 -0.55 9.78 -21.18
CA LEU A 138 -0.60 8.65 -22.12
C LEU A 138 -1.73 8.81 -23.13
N ALA A 139 -2.93 9.21 -22.69
CA ALA A 139 -4.06 9.46 -23.58
C ALA A 139 -3.77 10.59 -24.58
N THR A 140 -3.18 11.70 -24.12
CA THR A 140 -2.77 12.81 -24.98
C THR A 140 -1.73 12.36 -26.01
N LYS A 141 -0.70 11.62 -25.58
CA LYS A 141 0.35 11.11 -26.49
C LYS A 141 -0.19 10.11 -27.50
N THR A 142 -1.12 9.25 -27.10
CA THR A 142 -1.80 8.33 -28.00
C THR A 142 -2.59 9.07 -29.09
N GLN A 143 -3.27 10.15 -28.72
CA GLN A 143 -3.97 11.00 -29.68
C GLN A 143 -3.01 11.71 -30.64
N GLU A 144 -1.89 12.24 -30.13
CA GLU A 144 -0.84 12.84 -30.97
C GLU A 144 -0.28 11.86 -32.00
N VAL A 145 0.01 10.62 -31.58
CA VAL A 145 0.50 9.57 -32.49
C VAL A 145 -0.53 9.26 -33.57
N THR A 146 -1.80 9.06 -33.19
CA THR A 146 -2.90 8.83 -34.16
C THR A 146 -2.99 9.96 -35.20
N ASN A 147 -2.86 11.21 -34.76
CA ASN A 147 -2.89 12.37 -35.66
C ASN A 147 -1.68 12.42 -36.60
N LEU A 148 -0.50 12.08 -36.09
CA LEU A 148 0.73 12.01 -36.90
C LEU A 148 0.66 10.89 -37.93
N GLU A 149 0.15 9.71 -37.57
CA GLU A 149 -0.05 8.59 -38.49
C GLU A 149 -1.02 8.94 -39.62
N ALA A 150 -2.13 9.62 -39.30
CA ALA A 150 -3.08 10.12 -40.30
C ALA A 150 -2.42 11.15 -41.24
N THR A 151 -1.62 12.07 -40.68
CA THR A 151 -0.90 13.08 -41.47
C THR A 151 0.14 12.45 -42.38
N MET A 152 0.91 11.49 -41.86
CA MET A 152 1.92 10.75 -42.62
C MET A 152 1.28 9.98 -43.78
N SER A 153 0.16 9.30 -43.52
CA SER A 153 -0.58 8.57 -44.55
C SER A 153 -1.07 9.49 -45.66
N ARG A 154 -1.58 10.68 -45.31
CA ARG A 154 -2.01 11.69 -46.29
C ARG A 154 -0.83 12.19 -47.13
N VAL A 155 0.27 12.57 -46.50
CA VAL A 155 1.47 13.06 -47.20
C VAL A 155 2.05 11.99 -48.13
N GLN A 156 2.04 10.73 -47.69
CA GLN A 156 2.49 9.61 -48.52
C GLN A 156 1.61 9.44 -49.76
N ALA A 157 0.29 9.52 -49.61
CA ALA A 157 -0.64 9.46 -50.75
C ALA A 157 -0.44 10.64 -51.72
N GLU A 158 -0.31 11.86 -51.20
CA GLU A 158 -0.03 13.06 -52.01
C GLU A 158 1.28 12.92 -52.80
N LYS A 159 2.34 12.40 -52.16
CA LYS A 159 3.64 12.19 -52.83
C LYS A 159 3.60 11.09 -53.89
N GLU A 160 2.84 10.04 -53.67
CA GLU A 160 2.63 8.98 -54.66
C GLU A 160 1.86 9.50 -55.89
N ASP A 161 0.87 10.37 -55.68
CA ASP A 161 0.13 11.01 -56.77
C ASP A 161 0.98 12.02 -57.54
N ASP A 162 1.78 12.84 -56.83
CA ASP A 162 2.78 13.74 -57.43
C ASP A 162 3.76 12.96 -58.32
N LEU A 163 4.26 11.81 -57.85
CA LEU A 163 5.20 10.97 -58.59
C LEU A 163 4.56 10.43 -59.88
N LYS A 164 3.33 9.89 -59.79
CA LYS A 164 2.59 9.42 -60.97
C LYS A 164 2.32 10.53 -61.97
N ALA A 165 2.04 11.75 -61.51
CA ALA A 165 1.84 12.90 -62.39
C ALA A 165 3.15 13.28 -63.10
N ALA A 166 4.28 13.29 -62.38
CA ALA A 166 5.59 13.54 -62.95
C ALA A 166 5.98 12.48 -63.99
N ASP A 167 5.77 11.20 -63.71
CA ASP A 167 6.06 10.09 -64.63
C ASP A 167 5.26 10.21 -65.93
N ARG A 168 3.97 10.57 -65.86
CA ARG A 168 3.15 10.82 -67.05
C ARG A 168 3.67 12.00 -67.87
N SER A 169 4.00 13.11 -67.21
CA SER A 169 4.54 14.29 -67.88
C SER A 169 5.88 14.00 -68.56
N TYR A 170 6.75 13.20 -67.91
CA TYR A 170 8.01 12.78 -68.49
C TYR A 170 7.80 11.90 -69.74
N ALA A 171 6.88 10.94 -69.68
CA ALA A 171 6.55 10.08 -70.81
C ALA A 171 5.98 10.88 -72.00
N GLU A 172 5.15 11.89 -71.75
CA GLU A 172 4.63 12.80 -72.79
C GLU A 172 5.75 13.63 -73.44
N LEU A 173 6.67 14.15 -72.63
CA LEU A 173 7.84 14.89 -73.12
C LEU A 173 8.79 14.00 -73.94
N GLU A 174 9.00 12.75 -73.51
CA GLU A 174 9.81 11.79 -74.24
C GLU A 174 9.17 11.44 -75.60
N GLY A 175 7.85 11.24 -75.63
CA GLY A 175 7.10 10.99 -76.87
C GLY A 175 7.18 12.16 -77.85
N THR A 176 6.92 13.39 -77.38
CA THR A 176 7.03 14.60 -78.23
C THR A 176 8.45 14.83 -78.74
N LEU A 177 9.46 14.56 -77.92
CA LEU A 177 10.86 14.62 -78.36
C LEU A 177 11.16 13.60 -79.46
N ALA A 178 10.69 12.35 -79.31
CA ALA A 178 10.87 11.31 -80.32
C ALA A 178 10.20 11.67 -81.66
N GLU A 179 8.96 12.19 -81.61
CA GLU A 179 8.25 12.69 -82.79
C GLU A 179 9.01 13.83 -83.48
N LEU A 180 9.53 14.79 -82.71
CA LEU A 180 10.29 15.92 -83.24
C LEU A 180 11.60 15.46 -83.90
N VAL A 181 12.32 14.53 -83.27
CA VAL A 181 13.55 13.95 -83.82
C VAL A 181 13.25 13.22 -85.14
N ALA A 182 12.19 12.42 -85.20
CA ALA A 182 11.78 11.72 -86.41
C ALA A 182 11.40 12.69 -87.54
N SER A 183 10.66 13.74 -87.22
CA SER A 183 10.28 14.80 -88.16
C SER A 183 11.50 15.54 -88.73
N HIS A 184 12.41 15.97 -87.86
CA HIS A 184 13.66 16.62 -88.30
C HIS A 184 14.52 15.68 -89.16
N GLN A 185 14.60 14.40 -88.81
CA GLN A 185 15.34 13.42 -89.61
C GLN A 185 14.74 13.28 -91.02
N ALA A 186 13.41 13.19 -91.13
CA ALA A 186 12.72 13.12 -92.42
C ALA A 186 12.96 14.39 -93.28
N ILE A 187 12.93 15.57 -92.67
CA ILE A 187 13.22 16.84 -93.36
C ILE A 187 14.67 16.86 -93.88
N ILE A 188 15.63 16.40 -93.07
CA ILE A 188 17.05 16.33 -93.48
C ILE A 188 17.22 15.38 -94.67
N GLU A 189 16.57 14.22 -94.65
CA GLU A 189 16.62 13.24 -95.74
C GLU A 189 16.01 13.79 -97.03
N GLU A 190 14.87 14.47 -96.94
CA GLU A 190 14.22 15.13 -98.07
C GLU A 190 15.10 16.24 -98.65
N LEU A 191 15.64 17.12 -97.81
CA LEU A 191 16.56 18.19 -98.26
C LEU A 191 17.81 17.62 -98.92
N LYS A 192 18.35 16.51 -98.39
CA LYS A 192 19.50 15.82 -98.97
C LYS A 192 19.16 15.25 -100.35
N TYR A 193 17.99 14.65 -100.52
CA TYR A 193 17.51 14.15 -101.80
C TYR A 193 17.32 15.29 -102.82
N GLN A 194 16.63 16.37 -102.43
CA GLN A 194 16.43 17.55 -103.28
C GLN A 194 17.77 18.17 -103.72
N HIS A 195 18.73 18.28 -102.81
CA HIS A 195 20.07 18.78 -103.14
C HIS A 195 20.82 17.87 -104.13
N GLN A 196 20.74 16.55 -103.95
CA GLN A 196 21.34 15.59 -104.88
C GLN A 196 20.70 15.69 -106.27
N GLN A 197 19.38 15.81 -106.34
CA GLN A 197 18.65 15.96 -107.60
C GLN A 197 19.06 17.26 -108.32
N ALA A 198 19.13 18.39 -107.61
CA ALA A 198 19.58 19.66 -108.17
C ALA A 198 21.03 19.59 -108.70
N LEU A 199 21.93 18.87 -108.02
CA LEU A 199 23.30 18.64 -108.50
C LEU A 199 23.33 17.81 -109.79
N ILE A 200 22.47 16.79 -109.91
CA ILE A 200 22.36 15.96 -111.11
C ILE A 200 21.87 16.81 -112.28
N GLU A 201 20.80 17.58 -112.08
CA GLU A 201 20.21 18.48 -113.09
C GLU A 201 21.21 19.53 -113.56
N LEU A 202 21.88 20.21 -112.62
CA LEU A 202 22.91 21.20 -112.95
C LEU A 202 24.07 20.57 -113.74
N LYS A 203 24.49 19.35 -113.37
CA LYS A 203 25.55 18.64 -114.08
C LYS A 203 25.11 18.26 -115.50
N SER A 204 23.87 17.83 -115.69
CA SER A 204 23.35 17.51 -117.03
C SER A 204 23.23 18.75 -117.90
N GLU A 205 22.71 19.86 -117.35
CA GLU A 205 22.59 21.14 -118.06
C GLU A 205 23.98 21.67 -118.47
N HIS A 206 24.95 21.64 -117.55
CA HIS A 206 26.32 22.03 -117.86
C HIS A 206 26.96 21.16 -118.94
N THR A 207 26.73 19.83 -118.91
CA THR A 207 27.22 18.91 -119.94
C THR A 207 26.60 19.20 -121.30
N GLN A 208 25.28 19.44 -121.34
CA GLN A 208 24.58 19.84 -122.56
C GLN A 208 25.16 21.16 -123.09
N ARG A 209 25.40 22.15 -122.23
CA ARG A 209 25.94 23.44 -122.65
C ARG A 209 27.35 23.33 -123.22
N ILE A 210 28.20 22.47 -122.64
CA ILE A 210 29.53 22.16 -123.20
C ILE A 210 29.39 21.53 -124.59
N ALA A 211 28.45 20.60 -124.78
CA ALA A 211 28.22 19.98 -126.08
C ALA A 211 27.73 21.00 -127.12
N GLU A 212 26.79 21.87 -126.76
CA GLU A 212 26.32 22.98 -127.60
C GLU A 212 27.47 23.91 -128.00
N LEU A 213 28.30 24.34 -127.04
CA LEU A 213 29.47 25.18 -127.31
C LEU A 213 30.49 24.48 -128.20
N SER A 214 30.69 23.17 -128.03
CA SER A 214 31.60 22.38 -128.86
C SER A 214 31.11 22.27 -130.30
N ASN A 215 29.81 22.09 -130.51
CA ASN A 215 29.20 22.09 -131.84
C ASN A 215 29.37 23.46 -132.52
N VAL A 216 29.01 24.55 -131.84
CA VAL A 216 29.19 25.91 -132.37
C VAL A 216 30.66 26.19 -132.69
N HIS A 217 31.59 25.77 -131.83
CA HIS A 217 33.02 25.90 -132.09
C HIS A 217 33.45 25.11 -133.35
N ASN A 218 32.93 23.88 -133.52
CA ASN A 218 33.23 23.06 -134.69
C ASN A 218 32.65 23.66 -135.97
N ASP A 219 31.40 24.11 -135.93
CA ASP A 219 30.73 24.79 -137.05
C ASP A 219 31.52 26.04 -137.47
N ASN A 220 31.90 26.90 -136.51
CA ASN A 220 32.75 28.06 -136.79
C ASN A 220 34.12 27.67 -137.38
N ALA A 221 34.72 26.57 -136.92
CA ALA A 221 35.99 26.08 -137.44
C ALA A 221 35.85 25.52 -138.88
N GLU A 222 34.73 24.87 -139.19
CA GLU A 222 34.40 24.42 -140.55
C GLU A 222 34.10 25.61 -141.48
N GLU A 223 33.32 26.60 -141.03
CA GLU A 223 33.09 27.84 -141.78
C GLU A 223 34.40 28.57 -142.08
N LEU A 224 35.30 28.69 -141.09
CA LEU A 224 36.63 29.27 -141.30
C LEU A 224 37.47 28.48 -142.31
N LYS A 225 37.41 27.14 -142.29
CA LYS A 225 38.08 26.30 -143.30
C LYS A 225 37.51 26.55 -144.69
N LEU A 226 36.17 26.57 -144.83
CA LEU A 226 35.49 26.82 -146.11
C LEU A 226 35.83 28.22 -146.65
N PHE A 227 35.81 29.23 -145.79
CA PHE A 227 36.20 30.60 -146.15
C PHE A 227 37.68 30.68 -146.57
N HIS A 228 38.58 30.00 -145.87
CA HIS A 228 39.99 29.96 -146.23
C HIS A 228 40.23 29.29 -147.60
N MET A 229 39.51 28.19 -147.89
CA MET A 229 39.55 27.55 -149.20
C MET A 229 39.07 28.48 -150.31
N SER A 230 37.99 29.23 -150.06
CA SER A 230 37.45 30.20 -151.04
C SER A 230 38.36 31.41 -151.30
N ILE A 231 39.35 31.69 -150.45
CA ILE A 231 40.35 32.75 -150.67
C ILE A 231 41.57 32.22 -151.43
N GLN A 232 41.79 30.90 -151.45
CA GLN A 232 42.92 30.26 -152.12
C GLN A 232 42.65 29.85 -153.59
N GLU A 233 41.41 29.98 -154.07
CA GLU A 233 41.03 29.91 -155.50
C GLU A 233 41.10 31.29 -156.18
#